data_AF-X1K612-F1
#
_entry.id   AF-X1K612-F1
#
_cell.length_a   1.000
_cell.length_b   1.000
_cell.length_c   1.000
_cell.angle_alpha   90.00
_cell.angle_beta   90.00
_cell.angle_gamma   90.00
#
_symmetry.space_group_name_H-M   'P 1'
#
loop_
_entity.id
_entity.type
_entity.pdbx_description
1 polymer ?
#
loop_
_entity_poly.entity_id
_entity_poly.type
_entity_poly.pdbx_seq_one_letter_code
_entity_poly.pdbx_strand_id
1 'polypeptide(L)'
;TAVKAPEGVDAQEIVKKMKGKYGMIIAGGQAHLKGKIFRIAHLGYADLSDTFSAIACLEMSCKELGLPVTLGAGIRAAQEIFLAD
;
A
#
# COMPACT_ATOMS: atom_id res chain seq x y z
N THR A 1 7.21 3.95 -5.72
CA THR A 1 6.30 5.08 -5.43
C THR A 1 6.25 5.40 -3.96
N ALA A 2 6.09 6.67 -3.58
CA ALA A 2 5.92 7.11 -2.19
C ALA A 2 4.46 7.56 -1.95
N VAL A 3 3.87 7.11 -0.85
CA VAL A 3 2.48 7.39 -0.47
C VAL A 3 2.47 8.06 0.89
N LYS A 4 1.82 9.22 0.99
CA LYS A 4 1.61 9.94 2.25
C LYS A 4 0.51 9.25 3.05
N ALA A 5 0.76 8.97 4.32
CA ALA A 5 -0.28 8.48 5.21
C ALA A 5 -1.31 9.58 5.48
N PRO A 6 -2.58 9.23 5.72
CA PRO A 6 -3.58 10.19 6.18
C PRO A 6 -3.14 10.89 7.47
N GLU A 7 -3.68 12.07 7.72
CA GLU A 7 -3.40 12.80 8.95
C GLU A 7 -3.80 11.97 10.19
N GLY A 8 -2.95 12.00 11.23
CA GLY A 8 -3.14 11.20 12.44
C GLY A 8 -2.79 9.72 12.32
N VAL A 9 -2.37 9.25 11.13
CA VAL A 9 -1.98 7.84 10.91
C VAL A 9 -0.46 7.71 10.87
N ASP A 10 0.09 6.86 11.73
CA ASP A 10 1.49 6.46 11.60
C ASP A 10 1.66 5.45 10.45
N ALA A 11 2.36 5.86 9.39
CA ALA A 11 2.67 5.02 8.24
C ALA A 11 3.40 3.72 8.62
N GLN A 12 4.11 3.70 9.76
CA GLN A 12 4.78 2.48 10.23
C GLN A 12 3.79 1.37 10.62
N GLU A 13 2.59 1.71 11.07
CA GLU A 13 1.58 0.71 11.43
C GLU A 13 1.04 0.00 10.18
N ILE A 14 0.88 0.72 9.07
CA ILE A 14 0.54 0.13 7.76
C ILE A 14 1.65 -0.83 7.32
N VAL A 15 2.91 -0.39 7.38
CA VAL A 15 4.08 -1.22 7.02
C VAL A 15 4.15 -2.50 7.88
N LYS A 16 3.97 -2.38 9.20
CA LYS A 16 3.97 -3.51 10.12
C LYS A 16 2.81 -4.47 9.82
N LYS A 17 1.60 -3.94 9.55
CA LYS A 17 0.42 -4.76 9.23
C LYS A 17 0.62 -5.56 7.95
N MET A 18 1.06 -4.89 6.87
CA MET A 18 1.29 -5.53 5.58
C MET A 18 2.33 -6.66 5.68
N LYS A 19 3.46 -6.39 6.36
CA LYS A 19 4.50 -7.39 6.57
C LYS A 19 4.04 -8.53 7.49
N GLY A 20 3.45 -8.20 8.62
CA GLY A 20 3.12 -9.16 9.67
C GLY A 20 1.96 -10.08 9.32
N LYS A 21 0.95 -9.58 8.59
CA LYS A 21 -0.26 -10.34 8.28
C LYS A 21 -0.24 -10.99 6.91
N TYR A 22 0.28 -10.29 5.90
CA TYR A 22 0.22 -10.73 4.50
C TYR A 22 1.58 -11.10 3.92
N GLY A 23 2.66 -10.99 4.69
CA GLY A 23 4.03 -11.21 4.20
C GLY A 23 4.50 -10.15 3.19
N MET A 24 3.72 -9.09 2.97
CA MET A 24 3.98 -8.08 1.96
C MET A 24 4.98 -7.04 2.50
N ILE A 25 6.17 -7.00 1.91
CA ILE A 25 7.25 -6.11 2.36
C ILE A 25 7.19 -4.79 1.60
N ILE A 26 6.82 -3.73 2.32
CA ILE A 26 6.92 -2.35 1.85
C ILE A 26 7.86 -1.55 2.76
N ALA A 27 8.36 -0.42 2.25
CA ALA A 27 9.31 0.40 3.00
C ALA A 27 8.62 1.59 3.66
N GLY A 28 9.05 1.97 4.87
CA GLY A 28 8.66 3.24 5.49
C GLY A 28 9.45 4.44 4.92
N GLY A 29 9.04 5.64 5.34
CA GLY A 29 9.85 6.86 5.25
C GLY A 29 11.07 6.83 6.17
N GLN A 30 12.07 7.64 5.84
CA GLN A 30 13.33 7.79 6.59
C GLN A 30 13.50 9.21 7.11
N ALA A 31 14.35 9.41 8.11
CA ALA A 31 14.64 10.71 8.74
C ALA A 31 13.35 11.50 9.05
N HIS A 32 13.23 12.74 8.57
CA HIS A 32 12.07 13.62 8.80
C HIS A 32 10.75 13.11 8.18
N LEU A 33 10.80 12.05 7.35
CA LEU A 33 9.64 11.39 6.74
C LEU A 33 9.21 10.10 7.48
N LYS A 34 9.95 9.68 8.51
CA LYS A 34 9.59 8.50 9.32
C LYS A 34 8.18 8.68 9.90
N GLY A 35 7.34 7.67 9.71
CA GLY A 35 5.93 7.66 10.13
C GLY A 35 4.97 8.51 9.28
N LYS A 36 5.48 9.32 8.34
CA LYS A 36 4.64 10.18 7.48
C LYS A 36 4.31 9.56 6.13
N ILE A 37 5.20 8.71 5.61
CA ILE A 37 5.04 8.05 4.32
C ILE A 37 5.37 6.56 4.42
N PHE A 38 4.86 5.81 3.46
CA PHE A 38 5.35 4.49 3.09
C PHE A 38 5.63 4.45 1.59
N ARG A 39 6.33 3.42 1.12
CA ARG A 39 6.81 3.28 -0.25
C ARG A 39 6.55 1.87 -0.74
N ILE A 40 5.89 1.78 -1.89
CA ILE A 40 5.69 0.54 -2.65
C ILE A 40 6.74 0.55 -3.75
N ALA A 41 7.58 -0.49 -3.78
CA ALA A 41 8.63 -0.62 -4.79
C ALA A 41 8.08 -1.40 -5.98
N HIS A 42 8.51 -1.02 -7.17
CA HIS A 42 8.28 -1.73 -8.42
C HIS A 42 9.62 -1.65 -9.16
N LEU A 43 10.52 -2.55 -8.76
CA LEU A 43 11.92 -2.61 -9.16
C LEU A 43 12.22 -4.03 -9.66
N GLY A 44 12.93 -4.13 -10.79
CA GLY A 44 13.25 -5.42 -11.39
C GLY A 44 12.00 -6.10 -11.96
N TYR A 45 11.83 -7.39 -11.68
CA TYR A 45 10.65 -8.14 -12.08
C TYR A 45 9.49 -7.81 -11.14
N ALA A 46 8.59 -6.96 -11.60
CA ALA A 46 7.34 -6.63 -10.96
C ALA A 46 6.24 -6.61 -12.02
N ASP A 47 5.17 -7.36 -11.80
CA ASP A 47 4.10 -7.53 -12.78
C ASP A 47 2.73 -7.09 -12.25
N LEU A 48 1.71 -7.39 -13.06
CA LEU A 48 0.32 -7.06 -12.78
C LEU A 48 -0.19 -7.75 -11.51
N SER A 49 0.25 -8.99 -11.26
CA SER A 49 -0.15 -9.75 -10.07
C SER A 49 0.47 -9.18 -8.79
N ASP A 50 1.72 -8.71 -8.86
CA ASP A 50 2.37 -7.99 -7.75
C ASP A 50 1.63 -6.70 -7.43
N THR A 51 1.25 -5.95 -8.46
CA THR A 51 0.53 -4.68 -8.33
C THR A 51 -0.82 -4.88 -7.64
N PHE A 52 -1.61 -5.85 -8.11
CA PHE A 52 -2.89 -6.18 -7.50
C PHE A 52 -2.74 -6.67 -6.06
N SER A 53 -1.77 -7.56 -5.80
CA SER A 53 -1.53 -8.07 -4.46
C SER A 53 -1.12 -6.96 -3.49
N ALA A 54 -0.28 -6.02 -3.93
CA ALA A 54 0.14 -4.88 -3.10
C ALA A 54 -1.03 -3.95 -2.75
N ILE A 55 -1.89 -3.64 -3.72
CA ILE A 55 -3.06 -2.78 -3.51
C ILE A 55 -4.08 -3.47 -2.59
N ALA A 56 -4.39 -4.75 -2.83
CA ALA A 56 -5.32 -5.51 -2.01
C ALA A 56 -4.84 -5.59 -0.55
N CYS A 57 -3.56 -5.93 -0.33
CA CYS A 57 -2.97 -5.98 1.01
C CYS A 57 -3.00 -4.61 1.70
N LEU A 58 -2.82 -3.52 0.94
CA LEU A 58 -2.90 -2.16 1.47
C LEU A 58 -4.34 -1.83 1.90
N GLU A 59 -5.33 -2.09 1.07
CA GLU A 59 -6.74 -1.84 1.39
C GLU A 59 -7.19 -2.62 2.63
N MET A 60 -6.86 -3.91 2.71
CA MET A 60 -7.18 -4.73 3.89
C MET A 60 -6.45 -4.23 5.14
N SER A 61 -5.16 -3.87 5.02
CA SER A 61 -4.40 -3.30 6.15
C SER A 61 -5.00 -2.00 6.65
N CYS A 62 -5.36 -1.09 5.74
CA CYS A 62 -6.02 0.16 6.07
C CYS A 62 -7.37 -0.07 6.76
N LYS A 63 -8.18 -1.00 6.24
CA LYS A 63 -9.49 -1.34 6.82
C LYS A 63 -9.36 -1.87 8.24
N GLU A 64 -8.40 -2.75 8.49
CA GLU A 64 -8.13 -3.33 9.81
C GLU A 64 -7.53 -2.34 10.80
N LEU A 65 -6.88 -1.29 10.31
CA LEU A 65 -6.42 -0.16 11.12
C LEU A 65 -7.52 0.89 11.35
N GLY A 66 -8.76 0.62 10.92
CA GLY A 66 -9.90 1.52 11.10
C GLY A 66 -9.91 2.71 10.13
N LEU A 67 -9.09 2.68 9.07
CA LEU A 67 -9.06 3.75 8.08
C LEU A 67 -10.26 3.68 7.13
N PRO A 68 -10.80 4.83 6.69
CA PRO A 68 -11.97 4.88 5.82
C PRO A 68 -11.60 4.52 4.37
N VAL A 69 -11.42 3.22 4.12
CA VAL A 69 -11.16 2.67 2.78
C VAL A 69 -12.32 1.80 2.31
N THR A 70 -12.61 1.91 1.01
CA THR A 70 -13.53 1.03 0.28
C THR A 70 -12.72 -0.09 -0.34
N LEU A 71 -12.96 -1.34 0.09
CA LEU A 71 -12.28 -2.50 -0.47
C LEU A 71 -12.62 -2.66 -1.95
N GLY A 72 -11.62 -3.00 -2.75
CA GLY A 72 -11.73 -3.20 -4.19
C GLY A 72 -11.66 -1.91 -5.03
N ALA A 73 -11.69 -0.73 -4.43
CA ALA A 73 -11.69 0.53 -5.17
C ALA A 73 -10.37 0.76 -5.92
N GLY A 74 -9.23 0.52 -5.26
CA GLY A 74 -7.91 0.61 -5.85
C GLY A 74 -7.63 -0.50 -6.85
N ILE A 75 -8.14 -1.71 -6.60
CA ILE A 75 -8.03 -2.83 -7.55
C ILE A 75 -8.77 -2.52 -8.84
N ARG A 76 -10.03 -2.08 -8.73
CA ARG A 76 -10.82 -1.65 -9.89
C ARG A 76 -10.08 -0.55 -10.67
N ALA A 77 -9.58 0.46 -9.99
CA ALA A 77 -8.83 1.54 -10.64
C ALA A 77 -7.58 1.01 -11.36
N ALA A 78 -6.82 0.10 -10.75
CA ALA A 78 -5.64 -0.49 -11.39
C ALA A 78 -6.02 -1.33 -12.62
N GLN A 79 -7.10 -2.12 -12.55
CA GLN A 79 -7.61 -2.89 -13.68
C GLN A 79 -8.04 -2.01 -14.84
N GLU A 80 -8.73 -0.90 -14.57
CA GLU A 80 -9.14 0.07 -15.60
C GLU A 80 -7.94 0.68 -16.32
N ILE A 81 -6.83 0.94 -15.61
CA ILE A 81 -5.58 1.41 -16.24
C ILE A 81 -4.94 0.31 -17.09
N PHE A 82 -4.80 -0.91 -16.58
CA PHE A 82 -4.17 -2.01 -17.34
C PHE A 82 -4.96 -2.44 -18.58
N LEU A 83 -6.28 -2.23 -18.61
CA LEU A 83 -7.11 -2.51 -19.80
C LEU A 83 -7.06 -1.38 -20.84
N ALA A 84 -6.59 -0.18 -20.44
CA ALA A 84 -6.47 0.98 -21.32
C ALA A 84 -5.09 1.10 -21.99
N ASP A 85 -4.08 0.41 -21.45
CA ASP A 85 -2.75 0.21 -22.06
C ASP A 85 -2.79 -0.88 -23.16
#